data_AF-A0A9P6CNM5-F1
#
_entry.id   AF-A0A9P6CNM5-F1
#
_cell.length_a   1.000
_cell.length_b   1.000
_cell.length_c   1.000
_cell.angle_alpha   90.00
_cell.angle_beta   90.00
_cell.angle_gamma   90.00
#
_symmetry.space_group_name_H-M   'P 1'
#
loop_
_entity.id
_entity.type
_entity.pdbx_description
1 polymer ?
#
loop_
_entity_poly.entity_id
_entity_poly.type
_entity_poly.pdbx_seq_one_letter_code
_entity_poly.pdbx_strand_id
1 'polypeptide(L)'
;MWKWLDAPDSSPNYHAALQRHQEGTFAWFLDGEYYNEFRDNAGFLWIKATAGCGKTVLCSTIIRKIEALWKKYPKSIAYGYFFVDGRDSQKDLQLHEKLIRSLIHQLSAQCDGVLAVLVDLYGQGHQPPSIRSLEGVLRHIVEGLHTVYIIIDSLDECIERNRMLPWIERNIFEKHDNLHLIIAGRPERDISDTFERLDVPFIDLASKADEDIALYLDEELPLLKNWQFWDKETQREVQSVLRKGAQGMFRWLRSLPKGLYKTYDRILSRIDKEGDSTDTKLLYNLMIKMNHNSSHCISAGMKMMFWRNVRAL
;
A
#
# COMPACT_ATOMS: atom_id res chain seq x y z
N MET A 1 -16.72 21.00 13.74
CA MET A 1 -16.47 19.79 12.92
C MET A 1 -17.56 18.76 13.21
N TRP A 2 -18.08 18.10 12.19
CA TRP A 2 -19.40 17.46 12.16
C TRP A 2 -19.49 16.14 12.96
N LYS A 3 -19.50 16.20 14.30
CA LYS A 3 -19.56 15.00 15.17
C LYS A 3 -20.71 14.04 14.83
N TRP A 4 -21.85 14.57 14.39
CA TRP A 4 -23.02 13.78 14.00
C TRP A 4 -22.78 12.88 12.77
N LEU A 5 -21.77 13.20 11.95
CA LEU A 5 -21.43 12.44 10.75
C LEU A 5 -20.83 11.07 11.08
N ASP A 6 -20.33 10.87 12.31
CA ASP A 6 -19.79 9.60 12.79
C ASP A 6 -18.74 8.99 11.84
N ALA A 7 -17.86 9.86 11.35
CA ALA A 7 -16.79 9.51 10.43
C ALA A 7 -15.63 8.82 11.18
N PRO A 8 -15.12 7.69 10.70
CA PRO A 8 -13.97 7.04 11.30
C PRO A 8 -12.68 7.80 10.98
N ASP A 9 -11.67 7.60 11.82
CA ASP A 9 -10.35 8.22 11.67
C ASP A 9 -9.33 7.23 11.07
N SER A 10 -8.84 7.56 9.86
CA SER A 10 -7.77 6.83 9.18
C SER A 10 -6.37 7.38 9.48
N SER A 11 -6.25 8.47 10.25
CA SER A 11 -4.96 9.11 10.57
C SER A 11 -3.97 8.19 11.28
N PRO A 12 -4.38 7.25 12.17
CA PRO A 12 -3.42 6.34 12.81
C PRO A 12 -2.77 5.39 11.78
N ASN A 13 -3.52 4.93 10.78
CA ASN A 13 -3.01 4.08 9.71
C ASN A 13 -2.03 4.86 8.81
N TYR A 14 -2.39 6.09 8.46
CA TYR A 14 -1.51 7.01 7.72
C TYR A 14 -0.17 7.24 8.44
N HIS A 15 -0.20 7.64 9.72
CA HIS A 15 1.02 7.92 10.48
C HIS A 15 1.87 6.66 10.71
N ALA A 16 1.25 5.53 11.02
CA ALA A 16 1.97 4.27 11.18
C ALA A 16 2.60 3.78 9.85
N ALA A 17 1.99 4.09 8.71
CA ALA A 17 2.55 3.79 7.40
C ALA A 17 3.74 4.71 7.07
N LEU A 18 3.62 6.01 7.34
CA LEU A 18 4.72 6.96 7.17
C LEU A 18 5.96 6.62 8.01
N GLN A 19 5.78 6.18 9.25
CA GLN A 19 6.90 5.75 10.10
C GLN A 19 7.67 4.54 9.54
N ARG A 20 7.05 3.78 8.63
CA ARG A 20 7.65 2.61 7.99
C ARG A 20 8.27 2.92 6.63
N HIS A 21 8.10 4.14 6.13
CA HIS A 21 8.71 4.58 4.87
C HIS A 21 10.21 4.74 5.07
N GLN A 22 10.98 4.09 4.20
CA GLN A 22 12.42 4.31 4.11
C GLN A 22 12.74 5.31 3.00
N GLU A 23 13.71 6.15 3.26
CA GLU A 23 14.08 7.21 2.33
C GLU A 23 14.57 6.63 1.00
N GLY A 24 14.26 7.31 -0.10
CA GLY A 24 14.60 6.83 -1.45
C GLY A 24 13.70 5.71 -2.02
N THR A 25 12.90 5.01 -1.22
CA THR A 25 11.96 4.01 -1.75
C THR A 25 10.83 4.65 -2.56
N PHE A 26 10.31 3.92 -3.55
CA PHE A 26 9.27 4.34 -4.49
C PHE A 26 9.64 5.52 -5.40
N ALA A 27 10.92 5.90 -5.49
CA ALA A 27 11.36 7.00 -6.36
C ALA A 27 10.96 6.79 -7.83
N TRP A 28 11.00 5.53 -8.30
CA TRP A 28 10.56 5.14 -9.65
C TRP A 28 9.10 5.53 -9.96
N PHE A 29 8.24 5.62 -8.93
CA PHE A 29 6.87 6.09 -9.06
C PHE A 29 6.78 7.60 -8.78
N LEU A 30 7.24 8.00 -7.60
CA LEU A 30 7.01 9.34 -7.05
C LEU A 30 7.67 10.45 -7.87
N ASP A 31 8.78 10.13 -8.53
CA ASP A 31 9.53 11.05 -9.40
C ASP A 31 9.40 10.64 -10.89
N GLY A 32 8.61 9.61 -11.16
CA GLY A 32 8.37 9.07 -12.51
C GLY A 32 7.15 9.68 -13.20
N GLU A 33 6.97 9.27 -14.46
CA GLU A 33 5.87 9.73 -15.31
C GLU A 33 4.50 9.37 -14.75
N TYR A 34 4.34 8.20 -14.13
CA TYR A 34 3.06 7.77 -13.56
C TYR A 34 2.51 8.73 -12.50
N TYR A 35 3.35 9.21 -11.57
CA TYR A 35 2.90 10.17 -10.56
C TYR A 35 2.63 11.55 -11.17
N ASN A 36 3.45 11.98 -12.14
CA ASN A 36 3.23 13.26 -12.82
C ASN A 36 1.93 13.24 -13.63
N GLU A 37 1.67 12.17 -14.36
CA GLU A 37 0.43 11.97 -15.11
C GLU A 37 -0.78 11.97 -14.18
N PHE A 38 -0.71 11.21 -13.08
CA PHE A 38 -1.74 11.23 -12.04
C PHE A 38 -1.90 12.62 -11.40
N ARG A 39 -0.82 13.37 -11.19
CA ARG A 39 -0.88 14.69 -10.56
C ARG A 39 -1.53 15.72 -11.49
N ASP A 40 -1.16 15.69 -12.76
CA ASP A 40 -1.47 16.74 -13.73
C ASP A 40 -2.77 16.49 -14.49
N ASN A 41 -3.19 15.22 -14.61
CA ASN A 41 -4.43 14.85 -15.29
C ASN A 41 -5.40 14.18 -14.30
N ALA A 42 -6.60 14.73 -14.20
CA ALA A 42 -7.68 14.09 -13.46
C ALA A 42 -8.00 12.72 -14.07
N GLY A 43 -8.35 11.77 -13.22
CA GLY A 43 -8.55 10.39 -13.64
C GLY A 43 -8.38 9.42 -12.49
N PHE A 44 -8.34 8.14 -12.85
CA PHE A 44 -8.27 7.03 -11.91
C PHE A 44 -7.04 6.19 -12.20
N LEU A 45 -6.20 5.98 -11.20
CA LEU A 45 -5.06 5.06 -11.22
C LEU A 45 -5.26 3.92 -10.21
N TRP A 46 -5.12 2.68 -10.68
CA TRP A 46 -5.13 1.49 -9.82
C TRP A 46 -3.71 1.06 -9.46
N ILE A 47 -3.39 1.03 -8.17
CA ILE A 47 -2.18 0.39 -7.65
C ILE A 47 -2.49 -1.08 -7.36
N LYS A 48 -2.16 -1.95 -8.31
CA LYS A 48 -2.27 -3.40 -8.20
C LYS A 48 -1.11 -3.91 -7.35
N ALA A 49 -1.41 -4.42 -6.16
CA ALA A 49 -0.39 -4.83 -5.21
C ALA A 49 -0.82 -6.06 -4.40
N THR A 50 0.09 -7.02 -4.25
CA THR A 50 -0.13 -8.16 -3.37
C THR A 50 0.27 -7.83 -1.92
N ALA A 51 -0.03 -8.76 -1.01
CA ALA A 51 0.23 -8.56 0.40
C ALA A 51 1.73 -8.34 0.66
N GLY A 52 2.07 -7.22 1.30
CA GLY A 52 3.43 -6.96 1.74
C GLY A 52 4.35 -6.28 0.73
N CYS A 53 3.86 -5.86 -0.44
CA CYS A 53 4.64 -5.11 -1.44
C CYS A 53 4.82 -3.62 -1.11
N GLY A 54 4.39 -3.16 0.06
CA GLY A 54 4.54 -1.75 0.47
C GLY A 54 3.41 -0.81 0.05
N LYS A 55 2.29 -1.34 -0.46
CA LYS A 55 1.08 -0.61 -0.89
C LYS A 55 0.67 0.55 0.04
N THR A 56 0.47 0.26 1.32
CA THR A 56 0.09 1.24 2.35
C THR A 56 1.14 2.32 2.56
N VAL A 57 2.44 1.96 2.46
CA VAL A 57 3.56 2.90 2.60
C VAL A 57 3.65 3.81 1.36
N LEU A 58 3.42 3.27 0.16
CA LEU A 58 3.31 4.06 -1.06
C LEU A 58 2.15 5.04 -0.96
N CYS A 59 0.95 4.59 -0.58
CA CYS A 59 -0.22 5.46 -0.42
C CYS A 59 0.02 6.59 0.58
N SER A 60 0.61 6.30 1.76
CA SER A 60 0.93 7.36 2.73
C SER A 60 1.97 8.36 2.20
N THR A 61 2.92 7.90 1.39
CA THR A 61 3.94 8.77 0.79
C THR A 61 3.34 9.67 -0.28
N ILE A 62 2.41 9.15 -1.09
CA ILE A 62 1.63 9.93 -2.07
C ILE A 62 0.81 11.00 -1.35
N ILE A 63 0.08 10.62 -0.30
CA ILE A 63 -0.71 11.55 0.52
C ILE A 63 0.20 12.66 1.07
N ARG A 64 1.39 12.33 1.60
CA ARG A 64 2.35 13.34 2.09
C ARG A 64 2.81 14.32 1.00
N LYS A 65 3.01 13.89 -0.26
CA LYS A 65 3.31 14.81 -1.38
C LYS A 65 2.11 15.72 -1.69
N ILE A 66 0.90 15.16 -1.69
CA ILE A 66 -0.34 15.94 -1.89
C ILE A 66 -0.56 16.95 -0.77
N GLU A 67 -0.29 16.59 0.48
CA GLU A 67 -0.35 17.52 1.62
C GLU A 67 0.59 18.71 1.46
N ALA A 68 1.78 18.48 0.89
CA ALA A 68 2.70 19.56 0.57
C ALA A 68 2.15 20.48 -0.54
N LEU A 69 1.49 19.90 -1.56
CA LEU A 69 0.81 20.67 -2.60
C LEU A 69 -0.38 21.46 -2.05
N TRP A 70 -1.20 20.85 -1.20
CA TRP A 70 -2.31 21.48 -0.51
C TRP A 70 -1.84 22.67 0.34
N LYS A 71 -0.76 22.52 1.12
CA LYS A 71 -0.16 23.63 1.89
C LYS A 71 0.29 24.78 1.00
N LYS A 72 0.74 24.49 -0.22
CA LYS A 72 1.17 25.50 -1.21
C LYS A 72 -0.01 26.19 -1.89
N TYR A 73 -1.09 25.46 -2.15
CA TYR A 73 -2.27 25.93 -2.89
C TYR A 73 -3.59 25.60 -2.16
N PRO A 74 -3.80 26.09 -0.92
CA PRO A 74 -4.88 25.63 -0.05
C PRO A 74 -6.30 26.02 -0.53
N LYS A 75 -6.39 26.91 -1.52
CA LYS A 75 -7.66 27.32 -2.15
C LYS A 75 -8.00 26.55 -3.43
N SER A 76 -7.03 25.83 -3.99
CA SER A 76 -7.18 25.17 -5.30
C SER A 76 -7.13 23.66 -5.19
N ILE A 77 -6.45 23.15 -4.17
CA ILE A 77 -6.29 21.72 -3.93
C ILE A 77 -7.09 21.36 -2.68
N ALA A 78 -7.75 20.22 -2.73
CA ALA A 78 -8.28 19.52 -1.58
C ALA A 78 -7.89 18.05 -1.68
N TYR A 79 -7.84 17.35 -0.54
CA TYR A 79 -7.53 15.93 -0.55
C TYR A 79 -8.27 15.16 0.56
N GLY A 80 -8.52 13.88 0.30
CA GLY A 80 -9.07 12.95 1.27
C GLY A 80 -8.43 11.58 1.11
N TYR A 81 -8.40 10.82 2.19
CA TYR A 81 -7.89 9.46 2.13
C TYR A 81 -8.65 8.51 3.04
N PHE A 82 -8.63 7.23 2.70
CA PHE A 82 -9.22 6.19 3.53
C PHE A 82 -8.35 4.94 3.49
N PHE A 83 -7.95 4.47 4.67
CA PHE A 83 -7.21 3.21 4.81
C PHE A 83 -8.19 2.13 5.23
N VAL A 84 -8.60 1.29 4.28
CA VAL A 84 -9.45 0.15 4.58
C VAL A 84 -8.64 -0.84 5.40
N ASP A 85 -9.20 -1.31 6.52
CA ASP A 85 -8.45 -2.09 7.50
C ASP A 85 -9.21 -3.35 7.91
N GLY A 86 -8.75 -4.49 7.40
CA GLY A 86 -9.37 -5.80 7.59
C GLY A 86 -9.24 -6.38 9.00
N ARG A 87 -8.63 -5.68 9.97
CA ARG A 87 -8.59 -6.14 11.36
C ARG A 87 -9.97 -6.07 12.00
N ASP A 88 -10.38 -7.11 12.72
CA ASP A 88 -11.69 -7.17 13.40
C ASP A 88 -11.95 -6.02 14.38
N SER A 89 -10.90 -5.42 14.93
CA SER A 89 -10.98 -4.24 15.80
C SER A 89 -11.25 -2.93 15.05
N GLN A 90 -11.27 -2.95 13.72
CA GLN A 90 -11.41 -1.80 12.82
C GLN A 90 -12.64 -1.92 11.91
N LYS A 91 -13.76 -2.46 12.42
CA LYS A 91 -14.97 -2.73 11.61
C LYS A 91 -15.45 -1.54 10.79
N ASP A 92 -15.42 -0.34 11.36
CA ASP A 92 -15.83 0.88 10.66
C ASP A 92 -14.96 1.18 9.43
N LEU A 93 -13.67 0.82 9.46
CA LEU A 93 -12.76 1.01 8.33
C LEU A 93 -12.96 -0.04 7.22
N GLN A 94 -13.95 -0.93 7.33
CA GLN A 94 -14.25 -1.94 6.32
C GLN A 94 -15.54 -1.66 5.53
N LEU A 95 -16.29 -0.62 5.92
CA LEU A 95 -17.64 -0.33 5.44
C LEU A 95 -17.65 0.78 4.39
N HIS A 96 -18.51 0.63 3.39
CA HIS A 96 -18.68 1.61 2.30
C HIS A 96 -19.17 2.95 2.84
N GLU A 97 -20.21 2.93 3.67
CA GLU A 97 -20.78 4.14 4.24
C GLU A 97 -19.77 4.94 5.07
N LYS A 98 -18.90 4.25 5.81
CA LYS A 98 -17.89 4.86 6.67
C LYS A 98 -16.76 5.49 5.85
N LEU A 99 -16.41 4.93 4.70
CA LEU A 99 -15.54 5.58 3.71
C LEU A 99 -16.15 6.90 3.24
N ILE A 100 -17.41 6.90 2.82
CA ILE A 100 -18.11 8.12 2.34
C ILE A 100 -18.13 9.19 3.43
N ARG A 101 -18.52 8.83 4.66
CA ARG A 101 -18.54 9.73 5.82
C ARG A 101 -17.15 10.32 6.10
N SER A 102 -16.10 9.52 6.03
CA SER A 102 -14.72 9.98 6.23
C SER A 102 -14.28 10.98 5.15
N LEU A 103 -14.58 10.72 3.88
CA LEU A 103 -14.26 11.65 2.80
C LEU A 103 -15.04 12.95 2.90
N ILE A 104 -16.35 12.91 3.22
CA ILE A 104 -17.15 14.11 3.48
C ILE A 104 -16.53 14.92 4.62
N HIS A 105 -16.16 14.25 5.72
CA HIS A 105 -15.56 14.90 6.88
C HIS A 105 -14.25 15.61 6.53
N GLN A 106 -13.35 14.94 5.81
CA GLN A 106 -12.05 15.48 5.44
C GLN A 106 -12.14 16.62 4.42
N LEU A 107 -12.94 16.44 3.36
CA LEU A 107 -13.06 17.44 2.29
C LEU A 107 -13.85 18.66 2.73
N SER A 108 -14.93 18.48 3.50
CA SER A 108 -15.71 19.63 4.01
C SER A 108 -14.93 20.51 4.97
N ALA A 109 -13.94 19.97 5.67
CA ALA A 109 -13.03 20.74 6.52
C ALA A 109 -12.06 21.62 5.71
N GLN A 110 -11.91 21.38 4.41
CA GLN A 110 -11.06 22.12 3.49
C GLN A 110 -11.86 23.08 2.60
N CYS A 111 -13.19 23.11 2.72
CA CYS A 111 -14.05 24.08 2.05
C CYS A 111 -14.09 25.41 2.83
N ASP A 112 -14.19 26.53 2.11
CA ASP A 112 -14.45 27.83 2.72
C ASP A 112 -15.90 27.89 3.22
N GLY A 113 -16.08 27.94 4.54
CA GLY A 113 -17.37 28.11 5.19
C GLY A 113 -18.16 26.82 5.41
N VAL A 114 -19.38 26.99 5.92
CA VAL A 114 -20.29 25.88 6.21
C VAL A 114 -21.04 25.52 4.94
N LEU A 115 -20.83 24.30 4.43
CA LEU A 115 -21.55 23.81 3.26
C LEU A 115 -23.05 23.66 3.56
N ALA A 116 -23.88 24.43 2.84
CA ALA A 116 -25.34 24.39 2.98
C ALA A 116 -25.89 22.95 2.86
N VAL A 117 -25.34 22.16 1.94
CA VAL A 117 -25.71 20.75 1.75
C VAL A 117 -25.53 19.90 3.02
N LEU A 118 -24.54 20.19 3.87
CA LEU A 118 -24.34 19.48 5.14
C LEU A 118 -25.30 19.96 6.23
N VAL A 119 -25.65 21.24 6.21
CA VAL A 119 -26.67 21.81 7.11
C VAL A 119 -28.03 21.21 6.79
N ASP A 120 -28.38 21.14 5.50
CA ASP A 120 -29.63 20.53 5.05
C ASP A 120 -29.68 19.05 5.39
N LEU A 121 -28.58 18.32 5.19
CA LEU A 121 -28.49 16.90 5.54
C LEU A 121 -28.67 16.67 7.05
N TYR A 122 -28.15 17.55 7.89
CA TYR A 122 -28.36 17.51 9.35
C TYR A 122 -29.79 17.93 9.74
N GLY A 123 -30.35 18.94 9.07
CA GLY A 123 -31.67 19.51 9.35
C GLY A 123 -32.85 18.61 8.97
N GLN A 124 -32.64 17.60 8.12
CA GLN A 124 -33.67 16.64 7.71
C GLN A 124 -34.12 15.65 8.81
N GLY A 125 -33.59 15.78 10.03
CA GLY A 125 -34.15 15.17 11.24
C GLY A 125 -33.19 14.28 12.02
N HIS A 126 -33.64 13.78 13.17
CA HIS A 126 -32.88 12.94 14.10
C HIS A 126 -32.53 11.52 13.57
N GLN A 127 -32.84 11.21 12.31
CA GLN A 127 -32.54 9.91 11.71
C GLN A 127 -31.19 9.96 10.97
N PRO A 128 -30.36 8.90 11.06
CA PRO A 128 -29.13 8.82 10.28
C PRO A 128 -29.41 8.99 8.78
N PRO A 129 -28.59 9.78 8.05
CA PRO A 129 -28.79 9.97 6.61
C PRO A 129 -28.61 8.65 5.86
N SER A 130 -29.37 8.49 4.77
CA SER A 130 -29.20 7.34 3.90
C SER A 130 -27.83 7.37 3.20
N ILE A 131 -27.29 6.20 2.86
CA ILE A 131 -26.05 6.10 2.07
C ILE A 131 -26.14 6.87 0.75
N ARG A 132 -27.30 6.84 0.06
CA ARG A 132 -27.49 7.57 -1.20
C ARG A 132 -27.40 9.09 -0.99
N SER A 133 -27.93 9.59 0.12
CA SER A 133 -27.83 11.00 0.49
C SER A 133 -26.37 11.37 0.74
N LEU A 134 -25.62 10.54 1.47
CA LEU A 134 -24.19 10.75 1.72
C LEU A 134 -23.37 10.73 0.43
N GLU A 135 -23.61 9.76 -0.46
CA GLU A 135 -22.96 9.71 -1.78
C GLU A 135 -23.23 10.98 -2.60
N GLY A 136 -24.48 11.48 -2.58
CA GLY A 136 -24.85 12.74 -3.24
C GLY A 136 -24.16 13.97 -2.64
N VAL A 137 -24.04 14.03 -1.32
CA VAL A 137 -23.31 15.11 -0.62
C VAL A 137 -21.82 15.07 -0.96
N LEU A 138 -21.19 13.89 -0.92
CA LEU A 138 -19.79 13.75 -1.29
C LEU A 138 -19.55 14.22 -2.73
N ARG A 139 -20.42 13.82 -3.66
CA ARG A 139 -20.35 14.27 -5.06
C ARG A 139 -20.43 15.78 -5.16
N HIS A 140 -21.41 16.40 -4.49
CA HIS A 140 -21.56 17.86 -4.51
C HIS A 140 -20.32 18.59 -3.95
N ILE A 141 -19.69 18.05 -2.91
CA ILE A 141 -18.44 18.58 -2.36
C ILE A 141 -17.32 18.49 -3.40
N VAL A 142 -17.14 17.34 -4.03
CA VAL A 142 -16.10 17.14 -5.05
C VAL A 142 -16.32 18.06 -6.24
N GLU A 143 -17.55 18.22 -6.74
CA GLU A 143 -17.90 19.13 -7.84
C GLU A 143 -17.66 20.60 -7.51
N GLY A 144 -17.79 21.00 -6.25
CA GLY A 144 -17.58 22.37 -5.79
C GLY A 144 -16.11 22.75 -5.57
N LEU A 145 -15.19 21.79 -5.62
CA LEU A 145 -13.76 21.99 -5.39
C LEU A 145 -13.00 22.06 -6.72
N HIS A 146 -11.89 22.80 -6.76
CA HIS A 146 -11.15 23.00 -8.01
C HIS A 146 -10.33 21.77 -8.43
N THR A 147 -9.54 21.20 -7.53
CA THR A 147 -8.76 19.98 -7.77
C THR A 147 -8.83 19.11 -6.52
N VAL A 148 -9.25 17.86 -6.65
CA VAL A 148 -9.47 16.94 -5.53
C VAL A 148 -8.63 15.69 -5.72
N TYR A 149 -7.84 15.34 -4.71
CA TYR A 149 -7.11 14.06 -4.68
C TYR A 149 -7.77 13.11 -3.67
N ILE A 150 -8.12 11.90 -4.09
CA ILE A 150 -8.65 10.85 -3.20
C ILE A 150 -7.77 9.61 -3.27
N ILE A 151 -7.36 9.09 -2.10
CA ILE A 151 -6.52 7.90 -2.00
C ILE A 151 -7.23 6.87 -1.12
N ILE A 152 -7.54 5.70 -1.69
CA ILE A 152 -8.14 4.58 -0.98
C ILE A 152 -7.11 3.44 -0.94
N ASP A 153 -6.57 3.15 0.24
CA ASP A 153 -5.66 2.01 0.43
C ASP A 153 -6.44 0.75 0.83
N SER A 154 -6.00 -0.39 0.30
CA SER A 154 -6.47 -1.72 0.68
C SER A 154 -7.93 -2.01 0.41
N LEU A 155 -8.45 -1.61 -0.75
CA LEU A 155 -9.83 -1.91 -1.17
C LEU A 155 -10.20 -3.41 -1.03
N ASP A 156 -9.23 -4.31 -1.23
CA ASP A 156 -9.40 -5.76 -1.05
C ASP A 156 -9.82 -6.18 0.37
N GLU A 157 -9.65 -5.32 1.37
CA GLU A 157 -10.04 -5.57 2.76
C GLU A 157 -11.45 -5.03 3.10
N CYS A 158 -12.13 -4.41 2.13
CA CYS A 158 -13.51 -3.94 2.33
C CYS A 158 -14.46 -5.14 2.30
N ILE A 159 -15.38 -5.21 3.28
CA ILE A 159 -16.36 -6.30 3.34
C ILE A 159 -17.62 -6.01 2.50
N GLU A 160 -17.82 -4.75 2.11
CA GLU A 160 -18.94 -4.29 1.29
C GLU A 160 -18.52 -3.92 -0.15
N ARG A 161 -17.52 -4.62 -0.72
CA ARG A 161 -17.06 -4.33 -2.11
C ARG A 161 -18.16 -4.40 -3.14
N ASN A 162 -19.16 -5.25 -2.93
CA ASN A 162 -20.36 -5.35 -3.77
C ASN A 162 -21.20 -4.06 -3.78
N ARG A 163 -21.00 -3.14 -2.84
CA ARG A 163 -21.58 -1.80 -2.81
C ARG A 163 -20.58 -0.75 -3.31
N MET A 164 -19.33 -0.87 -2.87
CA MET A 164 -18.28 0.10 -3.16
C MET A 164 -17.86 0.11 -4.63
N LEU A 165 -17.67 -1.05 -5.26
CA LEU A 165 -17.27 -1.14 -6.68
C LEU A 165 -18.33 -0.52 -7.63
N PRO A 166 -19.64 -0.85 -7.52
CA PRO A 166 -20.65 -0.16 -8.31
C PRO A 166 -20.78 1.34 -8.01
N TRP A 167 -20.41 1.77 -6.79
CA TRP A 167 -20.37 3.20 -6.48
C TRP A 167 -19.19 3.89 -7.18
N ILE A 168 -17.98 3.33 -7.12
CA ILE A 168 -16.79 3.83 -7.83
C ILE A 168 -17.09 3.95 -9.33
N GLU A 169 -17.63 2.89 -9.94
CA GLU A 169 -18.01 2.83 -11.35
C GLU A 169 -18.96 3.97 -11.73
N ARG A 170 -20.04 4.18 -10.97
CA ARG A 170 -21.08 5.16 -11.31
C ARG A 170 -20.76 6.61 -10.94
N ASN A 171 -19.90 6.83 -9.95
CA ASN A 171 -19.74 8.14 -9.31
C ASN A 171 -18.36 8.74 -9.47
N ILE A 172 -17.32 7.93 -9.67
CA ILE A 172 -15.96 8.43 -9.78
C ILE A 172 -15.47 8.34 -11.22
N PHE A 173 -15.74 7.22 -11.90
CA PHE A 173 -15.21 7.01 -13.25
C PHE A 173 -15.85 7.91 -14.32
N GLU A 174 -17.15 8.16 -14.24
CA GLU A 174 -17.86 8.79 -15.37
C GLU A 174 -17.82 10.33 -15.40
N LYS A 175 -17.40 11.05 -14.34
CA LYS A 175 -17.93 12.43 -14.14
C LYS A 175 -17.07 13.51 -13.45
N HIS A 176 -15.74 13.46 -13.42
CA HIS A 176 -14.99 14.53 -12.75
C HIS A 176 -13.67 14.91 -13.44
N ASP A 177 -13.68 16.05 -14.14
CA ASP A 177 -12.48 16.67 -14.73
C ASP A 177 -11.50 17.24 -13.68
N ASN A 178 -11.88 17.19 -12.40
CA ASN A 178 -11.14 17.74 -11.27
C ASN A 178 -10.72 16.68 -10.24
N LEU A 179 -11.07 15.41 -10.43
CA LEU A 179 -10.83 14.35 -9.44
C LEU A 179 -9.68 13.45 -9.86
N HIS A 180 -8.70 13.34 -8.97
CA HIS A 180 -7.56 12.46 -9.08
C HIS A 180 -7.71 11.33 -8.05
N LEU A 181 -8.12 10.15 -8.51
CA LEU A 181 -8.35 8.99 -7.67
C LEU A 181 -7.19 8.00 -7.77
N ILE A 182 -6.65 7.58 -6.62
CA ILE A 182 -5.87 6.36 -6.49
C ILE A 182 -6.64 5.36 -5.65
N ILE A 183 -6.77 4.14 -6.16
CA ILE A 183 -7.19 2.99 -5.37
C ILE A 183 -6.06 1.98 -5.39
N ALA A 184 -5.66 1.52 -4.21
CA ALA A 184 -4.68 0.47 -4.07
C ALA A 184 -5.34 -0.79 -3.52
N GLY A 185 -5.02 -1.95 -4.09
CA GLY A 185 -5.55 -3.21 -3.59
C GLY A 185 -4.97 -4.44 -4.28
N ARG A 186 -5.29 -5.61 -3.72
CA ARG A 186 -5.06 -6.87 -4.41
C ARG A 186 -5.94 -6.99 -5.65
N PRO A 187 -5.47 -7.69 -6.70
CA PRO A 187 -6.30 -8.03 -7.86
C PRO A 187 -7.25 -9.17 -7.52
N GLU A 188 -8.13 -8.96 -6.54
CA GLU A 188 -9.28 -9.85 -6.34
C GLU A 188 -10.13 -9.84 -7.62
N ARG A 189 -10.83 -10.95 -7.90
CA ARG A 189 -11.54 -11.11 -9.18
C ARG A 189 -12.54 -9.98 -9.43
N ASP A 190 -13.35 -9.65 -8.43
CA ASP A 190 -14.35 -8.58 -8.52
C ASP A 190 -13.74 -7.19 -8.78
N ILE A 191 -12.59 -6.91 -8.16
CA ILE A 191 -11.83 -5.67 -8.38
C ILE A 191 -11.27 -5.63 -9.79
N SER A 192 -10.59 -6.70 -10.22
CA SER A 192 -9.94 -6.79 -11.53
C SER A 192 -10.96 -6.72 -12.66
N ASP A 193 -12.02 -7.52 -12.60
CA ASP A 193 -13.10 -7.53 -13.60
C ASP A 193 -13.77 -6.15 -13.73
N THR A 194 -13.85 -5.39 -12.64
CA THR A 194 -14.41 -4.03 -12.65
C THR A 194 -13.44 -3.03 -13.26
N PHE A 195 -12.19 -2.99 -12.82
CA PHE A 195 -11.23 -2.00 -13.27
C PHE A 195 -10.74 -2.25 -14.70
N GLU A 196 -10.65 -3.51 -15.15
CA GLU A 196 -10.36 -3.85 -16.53
C GLU A 196 -11.53 -3.50 -17.47
N ARG A 197 -12.78 -3.75 -17.04
CA ARG A 197 -13.97 -3.32 -17.80
C ARG A 197 -14.01 -1.79 -17.99
N LEU A 198 -13.54 -1.06 -17.01
CA LEU A 198 -13.45 0.40 -17.02
C LEU A 198 -12.16 0.92 -17.66
N ASP A 199 -11.29 0.06 -18.19
CA ASP A 199 -10.01 0.44 -18.80
C ASP A 199 -9.16 1.35 -17.88
N VAL A 200 -9.17 1.07 -16.58
CA VAL A 200 -8.45 1.86 -15.59
C VAL A 200 -6.94 1.60 -15.73
N PRO A 201 -6.10 2.64 -15.92
CA PRO A 201 -4.66 2.45 -15.94
C PRO A 201 -4.18 1.92 -14.60
N PHE A 202 -3.20 1.01 -14.62
CA PHE A 202 -2.70 0.37 -13.41
C PHE A 202 -1.18 0.27 -13.37
N ILE A 203 -0.68 0.15 -12.14
CA ILE A 203 0.72 -0.15 -11.85
C ILE A 203 0.78 -1.42 -11.03
N ASP A 204 1.58 -2.38 -11.49
CA ASP A 204 1.90 -3.58 -10.70
C ASP A 204 3.07 -3.27 -9.77
N LEU A 205 2.75 -3.05 -8.49
CA LEU A 205 3.72 -2.70 -7.48
C LEU A 205 4.73 -3.81 -7.21
N ALA A 206 4.31 -5.08 -7.30
CA ALA A 206 5.21 -6.21 -7.05
C ALA A 206 6.32 -6.27 -8.12
N SER A 207 5.98 -5.94 -9.37
CA SER A 207 6.94 -5.90 -10.48
C SER A 207 8.02 -4.80 -10.35
N LYS A 208 7.80 -3.81 -9.48
CA LYS A 208 8.67 -2.65 -9.27
C LYS A 208 9.37 -2.63 -7.90
N ALA A 209 9.02 -3.56 -7.02
CA ALA A 209 9.51 -3.57 -5.63
C ALA A 209 10.97 -4.04 -5.50
N ASP A 210 11.57 -4.68 -6.51
CA ASP A 210 12.91 -5.28 -6.40
C ASP A 210 14.03 -4.26 -6.16
N GLU A 211 13.91 -3.04 -6.68
CA GLU A 211 14.86 -1.95 -6.43
C GLU A 211 14.69 -1.38 -5.03
N ASP A 212 13.43 -1.13 -4.63
CA ASP A 212 13.10 -0.64 -3.29
C ASP A 212 13.51 -1.64 -2.19
N ILE A 213 13.41 -2.95 -2.47
CA ILE A 213 13.90 -4.01 -1.57
C ILE A 213 15.42 -3.97 -1.45
N ALA A 214 16.14 -3.70 -2.53
CA ALA A 214 17.60 -3.59 -2.48
C ALA A 214 18.03 -2.41 -1.59
N LEU A 215 17.41 -1.24 -1.80
CA LEU A 215 17.61 -0.05 -0.97
C LEU A 215 17.30 -0.35 0.50
N TYR A 216 16.19 -1.05 0.77
CA TYR A 216 15.83 -1.44 2.13
C TYR A 216 16.88 -2.31 2.80
N LEU A 217 17.44 -3.26 2.06
CA LEU A 217 18.50 -4.12 2.57
C LEU A 217 19.82 -3.35 2.78
N ASP A 218 20.14 -2.39 1.90
CA ASP A 218 21.32 -1.54 2.03
C ASP A 218 21.28 -0.66 3.28
N GLU A 219 20.09 -0.25 3.74
CA GLU A 219 19.92 0.49 5.00
C GLU A 219 19.89 -0.42 6.23
N GLU A 220 19.20 -1.56 6.16
CA GLU A 220 18.92 -2.39 7.33
C GLU A 220 20.07 -3.35 7.69
N LEU A 221 20.77 -3.91 6.69
CA LEU A 221 21.85 -4.87 6.94
C LEU A 221 23.05 -4.25 7.67
N PRO A 222 23.47 -3.00 7.42
CA PRO A 222 24.51 -2.35 8.21
C PRO A 222 24.18 -2.15 9.69
N LEU A 223 22.90 -2.13 10.07
CA LEU A 223 22.48 -2.03 11.47
C LEU A 223 22.75 -3.33 12.25
N LEU A 224 23.12 -4.42 11.57
CA LEU A 224 23.45 -5.67 12.21
C LEU A 224 24.83 -5.59 12.88
N LYS A 225 24.88 -6.00 14.16
CA LYS A 225 26.07 -5.91 15.02
C LYS A 225 27.36 -6.44 14.38
N ASN A 226 27.26 -7.49 13.57
CA ASN A 226 28.41 -8.15 12.96
C ASN A 226 28.60 -7.86 11.46
N TRP A 227 27.71 -7.06 10.84
CA TRP A 227 27.75 -6.83 9.39
C TRP A 227 29.11 -6.36 8.92
N GLN A 228 29.69 -5.39 9.64
CA GLN A 228 31.01 -4.82 9.34
C GLN A 228 32.18 -5.82 9.41
N PHE A 229 32.00 -6.95 10.10
CA PHE A 229 33.04 -7.99 10.22
C PHE A 229 32.92 -9.07 9.14
N TRP A 230 31.81 -9.09 8.38
CA TRP A 230 31.66 -9.98 7.25
C TRP A 230 32.43 -9.44 6.05
N ASP A 231 33.06 -10.32 5.28
CA ASP A 231 33.72 -9.94 4.05
C ASP A 231 32.68 -9.50 3.00
N LYS A 232 33.16 -8.77 1.98
CA LYS A 232 32.28 -8.19 0.94
C LYS A 232 31.57 -9.23 0.09
N GLU A 233 32.13 -10.43 -0.05
CA GLU A 233 31.51 -11.51 -0.82
C GLU A 233 30.31 -12.07 -0.05
N THR A 234 30.48 -12.38 1.24
CA THR A 234 29.41 -12.82 2.14
C THR A 234 28.28 -11.79 2.23
N GLN A 235 28.62 -10.50 2.37
CA GLN A 235 27.62 -9.43 2.40
C GLN A 235 26.75 -9.40 1.13
N ARG A 236 27.39 -9.48 -0.06
CA ARG A 236 26.70 -9.51 -1.36
C ARG A 236 25.84 -10.74 -1.52
N GLU A 237 26.33 -11.90 -1.07
CA GLU A 237 25.60 -13.16 -1.15
C GLU A 237 24.32 -13.11 -0.29
N VAL A 238 24.43 -12.65 0.96
CA VAL A 238 23.28 -12.48 1.85
C VAL A 238 22.26 -11.52 1.26
N GLN A 239 22.69 -10.36 0.76
CA GLN A 239 21.80 -9.39 0.14
C GLN A 239 21.10 -9.98 -1.10
N SER A 240 21.83 -10.70 -1.96
CA SER A 240 21.30 -11.36 -3.15
C SER A 240 20.25 -12.42 -2.79
N VAL A 241 20.52 -13.23 -1.78
CA VAL A 241 19.61 -14.28 -1.30
C VAL A 241 18.35 -13.67 -0.68
N LEU A 242 18.47 -12.63 0.15
CA LEU A 242 17.33 -11.95 0.76
C LEU A 242 16.47 -11.25 -0.29
N ARG A 243 17.08 -10.57 -1.26
CA ARG A 243 16.38 -9.92 -2.37
C ARG A 243 15.59 -10.93 -3.20
N LYS A 244 16.24 -12.03 -3.62
CA LYS A 244 15.57 -13.11 -4.37
C LYS A 244 14.48 -13.81 -3.56
N GLY A 245 14.69 -13.98 -2.26
CA GLY A 245 13.72 -14.59 -1.34
C GLY A 245 12.48 -13.74 -1.12
N ALA A 246 12.63 -12.41 -1.12
CA ALA A 246 11.54 -11.48 -0.89
C ALA A 246 10.49 -11.48 -2.01
N GLN A 247 10.88 -11.76 -3.26
CA GLN A 247 9.98 -11.81 -4.42
C GLN A 247 9.02 -10.61 -4.49
N GLY A 248 9.54 -9.40 -4.32
CA GLY A 248 8.74 -8.16 -4.29
C GLY A 248 7.94 -7.91 -3.00
N MET A 249 8.16 -8.66 -1.91
CA MET A 249 7.42 -8.55 -0.66
C MET A 249 8.31 -8.15 0.54
N PHE A 250 8.25 -6.89 0.96
CA PHE A 250 8.89 -6.41 2.21
C PHE A 250 8.41 -7.17 3.45
N ARG A 251 7.16 -7.63 3.45
CA ARG A 251 6.60 -8.41 4.57
C ARG A 251 7.37 -9.71 4.79
N TRP A 252 7.90 -10.33 3.72
CA TRP A 252 8.71 -11.54 3.85
C TRP A 252 9.98 -11.25 4.65
N LEU A 253 10.70 -10.17 4.33
CA LEU A 253 11.89 -9.75 5.09
C LEU A 253 11.59 -9.52 6.57
N ARG A 254 10.45 -8.88 6.88
CA ARG A 254 10.03 -8.62 8.26
C ARG A 254 9.55 -9.88 9.00
N SER A 255 9.15 -10.91 8.27
CA SER A 255 8.74 -12.20 8.85
C SER A 255 9.93 -13.05 9.28
N LEU A 256 11.12 -12.76 8.76
CA LEU A 256 12.34 -13.43 9.18
C LEU A 256 12.50 -13.23 10.70
N PRO A 257 12.61 -14.31 11.50
CA PRO A 257 12.86 -14.21 12.92
C PRO A 257 13.95 -13.17 13.23
N LYS A 258 13.65 -12.21 14.11
CA LYS A 258 14.63 -11.23 14.61
C LYS A 258 15.85 -11.88 15.28
N GLY A 259 15.78 -13.19 15.56
CA GLY A 259 16.86 -14.02 16.11
C GLY A 259 17.66 -14.81 15.06
N LEU A 260 17.32 -14.75 13.76
CA LEU A 260 18.12 -15.39 12.70
C LEU A 260 19.57 -14.90 12.74
N TYR A 261 19.86 -13.73 13.28
CA TYR A 261 21.23 -13.23 13.47
C TYR A 261 22.07 -14.13 14.39
N LYS A 262 21.55 -14.59 15.53
CA LYS A 262 22.29 -15.51 16.42
C LYS A 262 22.42 -16.91 15.81
N THR A 263 21.44 -17.32 15.01
CA THR A 263 21.42 -18.63 14.36
C THR A 263 22.35 -18.66 13.16
N TYR A 264 22.36 -17.61 12.33
CA TYR A 264 23.33 -17.40 11.25
C TYR A 264 24.73 -17.18 11.82
N ASP A 265 24.92 -16.33 12.83
CA ASP A 265 26.22 -16.17 13.50
C ASP A 265 26.78 -17.52 13.98
N ARG A 266 25.94 -18.37 14.60
CA ARG A 266 26.35 -19.71 15.06
C ARG A 266 26.66 -20.70 13.94
N ILE A 267 26.01 -20.55 12.78
CA ILE A 267 26.18 -21.43 11.63
C ILE A 267 27.40 -20.96 10.81
N LEU A 268 27.50 -19.66 10.53
CA LEU A 268 28.65 -19.00 9.93
C LEU A 268 29.93 -19.19 10.75
N SER A 269 29.86 -19.13 12.09
CA SER A 269 31.03 -19.42 12.95
C SER A 269 31.45 -20.89 12.96
N ARG A 270 30.63 -21.81 12.43
CA ARG A 270 30.96 -23.23 12.25
C ARG A 270 31.50 -23.48 10.84
N ILE A 271 30.92 -22.82 9.85
CA ILE A 271 31.36 -22.72 8.45
C ILE A 271 32.81 -22.21 8.35
N ASP A 272 33.12 -21.12 9.05
CA ASP A 272 34.46 -20.49 9.09
C ASP A 272 35.55 -21.41 9.70
N LYS A 273 35.15 -22.48 10.38
CA LYS A 273 36.07 -23.50 10.91
C LYS A 273 36.27 -24.69 9.98
N GLU A 274 35.41 -24.90 8.99
CA GLU A 274 35.42 -26.09 8.13
C GLU A 274 35.80 -25.78 6.66
N GLY A 275 35.72 -24.51 6.23
CA GLY A 275 36.41 -24.02 5.04
C GLY A 275 35.98 -24.65 3.71
N ASP A 276 34.69 -24.90 3.48
CA ASP A 276 34.22 -25.58 2.28
C ASP A 276 33.07 -24.86 1.54
N SER A 277 33.07 -24.94 0.21
CA SER A 277 32.11 -24.32 -0.73
C SER A 277 30.64 -24.79 -0.59
N THR A 278 30.37 -25.63 0.41
CA THR A 278 29.07 -26.25 0.72
C THR A 278 28.19 -25.35 1.60
N ASP A 279 28.74 -24.22 2.06
CA ASP A 279 28.17 -23.39 3.11
C ASP A 279 27.03 -22.48 2.64
N THR A 280 27.08 -22.04 1.38
CA THR A 280 25.93 -21.42 0.70
C THR A 280 24.77 -22.40 0.55
N LYS A 281 25.05 -23.67 0.22
CA LYS A 281 24.03 -24.72 0.11
C LYS A 281 23.38 -25.01 1.46
N LEU A 282 24.12 -24.88 2.56
CA LEU A 282 23.60 -25.07 3.90
C LEU A 282 22.68 -23.91 4.32
N LEU A 283 23.10 -22.66 4.11
CA LEU A 283 22.28 -21.46 4.30
C LEU A 283 21.01 -21.52 3.46
N TYR A 284 21.14 -21.90 2.19
CA TYR A 284 20.04 -22.07 1.25
C TYR A 284 19.08 -23.20 1.67
N ASN A 285 19.59 -24.37 2.07
CA ASN A 285 18.77 -25.50 2.55
C ASN A 285 18.06 -25.20 3.87
N LEU A 286 18.65 -24.38 4.73
CA LEU A 286 18.02 -23.91 5.97
C LEU A 286 16.92 -22.90 5.69
N MET A 287 17.12 -21.98 4.75
CA MET A 287 16.06 -21.09 4.27
C MET A 287 14.89 -21.89 3.67
N ILE A 288 15.17 -22.94 2.89
CA ILE A 288 14.13 -23.85 2.37
C ILE A 288 13.39 -24.58 3.50
N LYS A 289 14.09 -25.10 4.52
CA LYS A 289 13.47 -25.77 5.67
C LYS A 289 12.62 -24.83 6.52
N MET A 290 13.01 -23.56 6.66
CA MET A 290 12.20 -22.55 7.37
C MET A 290 10.98 -22.10 6.56
N ASN A 291 11.08 -22.10 5.22
CA ASN A 291 9.95 -21.84 4.32
C ASN A 291 8.87 -22.93 4.41
N HIS A 292 9.24 -24.18 4.72
CA HIS A 292 8.28 -25.27 4.95
C HIS A 292 7.47 -25.15 6.25
N ASN A 293 7.94 -24.39 7.24
CA ASN A 293 7.24 -24.17 8.52
C ASN A 293 6.38 -22.90 8.55
N SER A 294 6.40 -22.09 7.50
CA SER A 294 5.54 -20.91 7.33
C SER A 294 4.45 -21.22 6.31
N SER A 295 3.49 -22.05 6.72
CA SER A 295 2.50 -22.74 5.89
C SER A 295 1.56 -21.86 5.05
N HIS A 296 1.72 -20.54 4.98
CA HIS A 296 0.74 -19.62 4.39
C HIS A 296 1.30 -18.64 3.35
N CYS A 297 2.58 -18.71 2.96
CA CYS A 297 3.09 -17.86 1.89
C CYS A 297 3.87 -18.66 0.84
N ILE A 298 3.29 -18.70 -0.37
CA ILE A 298 3.92 -18.89 -1.67
C ILE A 298 3.96 -20.34 -2.19
N SER A 299 2.95 -20.65 -3.00
CA SER A 299 2.93 -21.78 -3.94
C SER A 299 3.37 -21.33 -5.35
N ALA A 300 3.80 -22.30 -6.15
CA ALA A 300 4.11 -22.25 -7.59
C ALA A 300 5.44 -21.59 -8.06
N GLY A 301 5.82 -20.40 -7.60
CA GLY A 301 6.98 -19.68 -8.17
C GLY A 301 8.35 -20.37 -7.98
N MET A 302 8.59 -20.93 -6.78
CA MET A 302 9.87 -21.59 -6.45
C MET A 302 10.05 -22.98 -7.08
N LYS A 303 8.98 -23.66 -7.48
CA LYS A 303 9.07 -24.99 -8.11
C LYS A 303 9.64 -24.94 -9.53
N MET A 304 9.49 -23.82 -10.24
CA MET A 304 9.95 -23.70 -11.64
C MET A 304 11.45 -23.47 -11.79
N MET A 305 12.13 -22.83 -10.82
CA MET A 305 13.60 -22.72 -10.84
C MET A 305 14.30 -24.06 -10.58
N PHE A 306 13.61 -24.99 -9.90
CA PHE A 306 14.18 -26.26 -9.48
C PHE A 306 14.43 -27.24 -10.64
N TRP A 307 13.69 -27.15 -11.75
CA TRP A 307 13.82 -28.11 -12.85
C TRP A 307 14.80 -27.71 -13.96
N ARG A 308 15.24 -26.45 -14.01
CA ARG A 308 16.17 -25.99 -15.05
C ARG A 308 17.65 -26.17 -14.70
N ASN A 309 18.01 -26.15 -13.42
CA ASN A 309 19.41 -26.25 -12.98
C ASN A 309 19.87 -27.66 -12.56
N VAL A 310 18.96 -28.64 -12.49
CA VAL A 310 19.30 -30.04 -12.13
C VAL A 310 19.67 -30.88 -13.37
N ARG A 311 19.65 -30.32 -14.59
CA ARG A 311 20.07 -31.01 -15.82
C ARG A 311 21.44 -30.56 -16.38
N ALA A 312 22.18 -29.71 -15.66
CA ALA A 312 23.47 -29.17 -16.11
C ALA A 312 24.66 -29.50 -15.17
N LEU A 313 24.49 -30.46 -14.27
CA LEU A 313 25.54 -31.07 -13.44
C LEU A 313 25.40 -32.59 -13.53
#